data_AF-A0A7C5ZPG5-F1
#
_entry.id   AF-A0A7C5ZPG5-F1
#
_cell.length_a   1.000
_cell.length_b   1.000
_cell.length_c   1.000
_cell.angle_alpha   90.00
_cell.angle_beta   90.00
_cell.angle_gamma   90.00
#
_symmetry.space_group_name_H-M   'P 1'
#
loop_
_entity.id
_entity.type
_entity.pdbx_description
1 polymer ?
#
loop_
_entity_poly.entity_id
_entity_poly.type
_entity_poly.pdbx_seq_one_letter_code
_entity_poly.pdbx_strand_id
1 'polypeptide(L)'
;MKMKKFIKNLTPPLLWYKMQRLRSYMHFLKYKDLVTKNSELKKIHQGKRCFILGSAPSIKKVDIKPLKNEIVFTLNNFYVHEDFNEIVDSDMEKYHIVAPIHPPQT
;
A
#
# COMPACT_ATOMS: atom_id res chain seq x y z
N MET A 1 4.23 -23.73 -16.91
CA MET A 1 3.05 -22.99 -17.40
C MET A 1 1.85 -23.89 -17.77
N LYS A 2 2.04 -25.02 -18.46
CA LYS A 2 0.96 -25.94 -18.89
C LYS A 2 0.15 -26.59 -17.74
N MET A 3 0.81 -27.01 -16.66
CA MET A 3 0.18 -27.74 -15.54
C MET A 3 -0.80 -26.89 -14.70
N LYS A 4 -0.47 -25.61 -14.44
CA LYS A 4 -1.38 -24.67 -13.75
C LYS A 4 -2.67 -24.43 -14.55
N LYS A 5 -2.58 -24.38 -15.87
CA LYS A 5 -3.74 -24.15 -16.75
C LYS A 5 -4.68 -25.35 -16.77
N PHE A 6 -4.13 -26.57 -16.73
CA PHE A 6 -4.89 -27.81 -16.62
C PHE A 6 -5.64 -27.92 -15.28
N ILE A 7 -4.96 -27.66 -14.16
CA ILE A 7 -5.57 -27.70 -12.81
C ILE A 7 -6.66 -26.62 -12.66
N LYS A 8 -6.44 -25.42 -13.23
CA LYS A 8 -7.45 -24.34 -13.24
C LYS A 8 -8.71 -24.73 -14.02
N ASN A 9 -8.58 -25.58 -15.04
CA ASN A 9 -9.72 -26.05 -15.85
C ASN A 9 -10.47 -27.22 -15.20
N LEU A 10 -9.82 -28.01 -14.32
CA LEU A 10 -10.47 -29.11 -13.59
C LEU A 10 -11.08 -28.70 -12.24
N THR A 11 -10.61 -27.61 -11.63
CA THR A 11 -11.10 -27.16 -10.33
C THR A 11 -12.25 -26.15 -10.51
N PRO A 12 -13.38 -26.30 -9.82
CA PRO A 12 -14.44 -25.30 -9.84
C PRO A 12 -13.88 -23.91 -9.49
N PRO A 13 -14.28 -22.82 -10.18
CA PRO A 13 -13.69 -21.49 -10.01
C PRO A 13 -13.65 -21.01 -8.55
N LEU A 14 -14.67 -21.39 -7.76
CA LEU A 14 -14.78 -21.07 -6.35
C LEU A 14 -13.67 -21.73 -5.50
N LEU A 15 -13.33 -22.99 -5.80
CA LEU A 15 -12.26 -23.74 -5.14
C LEU A 15 -10.88 -23.16 -5.48
N TRP A 16 -10.65 -22.82 -6.75
CA TRP A 16 -9.41 -22.18 -7.20
C TRP A 16 -9.19 -20.83 -6.51
N TYR A 17 -10.24 -20.01 -6.38
CA TYR A 17 -10.18 -18.75 -5.64
C TYR A 17 -9.86 -18.97 -4.15
N LYS A 18 -10.52 -19.92 -3.49
CA LYS A 18 -10.25 -20.27 -2.08
C LYS A 18 -8.80 -20.72 -1.88
N MET A 19 -8.27 -21.58 -2.76
CA MET A 19 -6.88 -22.05 -2.69
C MET A 19 -5.88 -20.90 -2.86
N GLN A 20 -6.10 -20.02 -3.84
CA GLN A 20 -5.23 -18.84 -4.02
C GLN A 20 -5.23 -17.95 -2.77
N ARG A 21 -6.42 -17.70 -2.19
CA ARG A 21 -6.54 -16.91 -0.97
C ARG A 21 -5.80 -17.54 0.21
N LEU A 22 -5.90 -18.87 0.38
CA LEU A 22 -5.17 -19.59 1.43
C LEU A 22 -3.65 -19.43 1.24
N ARG A 23 -3.15 -19.57 0.00
CA ARG A 23 -1.73 -19.37 -0.29
C ARG A 23 -1.27 -17.95 0.01
N SER A 24 -2.03 -16.94 -0.39
CA SER A 24 -1.71 -15.54 -0.09
C SER A 24 -1.74 -15.27 1.42
N TYR A 25 -2.69 -15.85 2.14
CA TYR A 25 -2.76 -15.75 3.59
C TYR A 25 -1.54 -16.39 4.26
N MET A 26 -1.14 -17.60 3.86
CA MET A 26 0.06 -18.26 4.37
C MET A 26 1.32 -17.42 4.12
N HIS A 27 1.43 -16.77 2.96
CA HIS A 27 2.53 -15.84 2.67
C HIS A 27 2.49 -14.60 3.59
N PHE A 28 1.30 -14.05 3.84
CA PHE A 28 1.11 -12.90 4.72
C PHE A 28 1.46 -13.20 6.19
N LEU A 29 1.24 -14.43 6.67
CA LEU A 29 1.54 -14.83 8.05
C LEU A 29 3.01 -14.58 8.45
N LYS A 30 3.95 -14.61 7.49
CA LYS A 30 5.37 -14.26 7.72
C LYS A 30 5.55 -12.84 8.27
N TYR A 31 4.61 -11.94 7.99
CA TYR A 31 4.66 -10.53 8.37
C TYR A 31 3.71 -10.20 9.53
N LYS A 32 3.10 -11.20 10.18
CA LYS A 32 2.10 -11.01 11.23
C LYS A 32 2.61 -10.10 12.35
N ASP A 33 3.81 -10.36 12.87
CA ASP A 33 4.35 -9.60 14.00
C ASP A 33 4.66 -8.15 13.63
N LEU A 34 5.11 -7.90 12.40
CA LEU A 34 5.30 -6.55 11.87
C LEU A 34 3.97 -5.81 11.76
N VAL A 35 2.95 -6.43 11.15
CA VAL A 35 1.65 -5.79 10.90
C VAL A 35 0.85 -5.60 12.20
N THR A 36 1.04 -6.45 13.21
CA THR A 36 0.33 -6.33 14.50
C THR A 36 0.69 -5.02 15.21
N LYS A 37 1.91 -4.49 15.01
CA LYS A 37 2.32 -3.19 15.54
C LYS A 37 1.50 -2.01 15.01
N ASN A 38 0.88 -2.15 13.83
CA ASN A 38 -0.01 -1.11 13.28
C ASN A 38 -1.23 -0.83 14.17
N SER A 39 -1.53 -1.69 15.15
CA SER A 39 -2.57 -1.41 16.16
C SER A 39 -2.33 -0.10 16.92
N GLU A 40 -1.06 0.28 17.13
CA GLU A 40 -0.66 1.54 17.77
C GLU A 40 -1.05 2.77 16.93
N LEU A 41 -1.19 2.61 15.61
CA LEU A 41 -1.57 3.68 14.68
C LEU A 41 -3.10 3.88 14.62
N LYS A 42 -3.89 3.06 15.31
CA LYS A 42 -5.35 3.12 15.25
C LYS A 42 -5.84 4.45 15.83
N LYS A 43 -6.57 5.22 15.02
CA LYS A 43 -7.25 6.47 15.42
C LYS A 43 -6.34 7.61 15.88
N ILE A 44 -5.03 7.55 15.64
CA ILE A 44 -4.08 8.60 16.04
C ILE A 44 -4.41 9.99 15.43
N HIS A 45 -5.11 10.00 14.29
CA HIS A 45 -5.57 11.21 13.60
C HIS A 45 -7.10 11.32 13.54
N GLN A 46 -7.83 10.66 14.45
CA GLN A 46 -9.30 10.71 14.43
C GLN A 46 -9.81 12.16 14.55
N GLY A 47 -10.69 12.55 13.64
CA GLY A 47 -11.26 13.91 13.60
C GLY A 47 -10.35 14.96 12.95
N LYS A 48 -9.12 14.61 12.57
CA LYS A 48 -8.22 15.49 11.81
C LYS A 48 -8.37 15.28 10.31
N ARG A 49 -8.11 16.33 9.53
CA ARG A 49 -8.00 16.22 8.07
C ARG A 49 -6.71 15.50 7.69
N CYS A 50 -6.82 14.56 6.77
CA CYS A 50 -5.69 13.76 6.27
C CYS A 50 -5.79 13.64 4.76
N PHE A 51 -4.64 13.52 4.09
CA PHE A 51 -4.56 13.32 2.65
C PHE A 51 -3.86 12.01 2.33
N ILE A 52 -4.37 11.28 1.34
CA ILE A 52 -3.75 10.05 0.84
C ILE A 52 -3.28 10.31 -0.59
N LEU A 53 -1.98 10.17 -0.83
CA LEU A 53 -1.34 10.36 -2.12
C LEU A 53 -1.01 9.00 -2.74
N GLY A 54 -1.76 8.67 -3.79
CA GLY A 54 -1.49 7.52 -4.65
C GLY A 54 -0.50 7.84 -5.75
N SER A 55 0.18 6.81 -6.27
CA SER A 55 1.24 6.94 -7.29
C SER A 55 0.73 6.93 -8.74
N ALA A 56 -0.56 7.16 -8.98
CA ALA A 56 -1.13 7.12 -10.32
C ALA A 56 -0.59 8.28 -11.20
N PRO A 57 -0.45 8.11 -12.53
CA PRO A 57 0.12 9.14 -13.41
C PRO A 57 -0.60 10.49 -13.36
N SER A 58 -1.88 10.51 -12.98
CA SER A 58 -2.68 11.72 -12.84
C SER A 58 -2.13 12.69 -11.77
N ILE A 59 -1.39 12.20 -10.77
CA ILE A 59 -0.90 13.05 -9.69
C ILE A 59 0.10 14.10 -10.18
N LYS A 60 0.82 13.82 -11.27
CA LYS A 60 1.76 14.75 -11.91
C LYS A 60 1.10 16.03 -12.44
N LYS A 61 -0.23 16.06 -12.53
CA LYS A 61 -1.01 17.22 -13.00
C LYS A 61 -1.62 18.02 -11.87
N VAL A 62 -1.39 17.62 -10.62
CA VAL A 62 -1.97 18.22 -9.43
C VAL A 62 -0.86 18.94 -8.68
N ASP A 63 -1.06 20.22 -8.36
CA ASP A 63 -0.16 20.91 -7.44
C ASP A 63 -0.38 20.36 -6.02
N ILE A 64 0.61 19.61 -5.53
CA ILE A 64 0.56 18.97 -4.21
C ILE A 64 1.30 19.77 -3.14
N LYS A 65 2.05 20.82 -3.49
CA LYS A 65 2.85 21.62 -2.54
C LYS A 65 2.02 22.18 -1.37
N PRO A 66 0.74 22.58 -1.53
CA PRO A 66 -0.09 23.02 -0.41
C PRO A 66 -0.27 21.95 0.69
N LEU A 67 -0.04 20.67 0.40
CA LEU A 67 -0.14 19.57 1.36
C LEU A 67 1.11 19.44 2.27
N LYS A 68 2.14 20.28 2.07
CA LYS A 68 3.33 20.31 2.93
C LYS A 68 2.96 20.44 4.42
N ASN A 69 1.97 21.26 4.75
CA ASN A 69 1.53 21.52 6.13
C ASN A 69 0.31 20.67 6.56
N GLU A 70 0.04 19.55 5.88
CA GLU A 70 -1.07 18.64 6.21
C GLU A 70 -0.55 17.26 6.64
N ILE A 71 -1.41 16.46 7.27
CA ILE A 71 -1.11 15.04 7.55
C ILE A 71 -1.24 14.27 6.24
N VAL A 72 -0.13 13.68 5.78
CA VAL A 72 -0.05 13.03 4.47
C VAL A 72 0.36 11.57 4.59
N PHE A 73 -0.40 10.71 3.91
CA PHE A 73 -0.11 9.29 3.70
C PHE A 73 0.30 9.08 2.26
N THR A 74 1.53 8.65 2.03
CA THR A 74 2.04 8.29 0.71
C THR A 74 2.06 6.78 0.55
N LEU A 75 1.86 6.28 -0.66
CA LEU A 75 1.73 4.84 -0.92
C LEU A 75 2.84 4.34 -1.85
N ASN A 76 3.43 3.18 -1.52
CA ASN A 76 4.30 2.41 -2.41
C ASN A 76 5.36 3.29 -3.11
N ASN A 77 5.28 3.44 -4.45
CA ASN A 77 6.26 4.15 -5.26
C ASN A 77 6.08 5.68 -5.30
N PHE A 78 5.28 6.24 -4.40
CA PHE A 78 5.09 7.69 -4.39
C PHE A 78 6.38 8.50 -4.14
N TYR A 79 7.39 7.88 -3.52
CA TYR A 79 8.70 8.51 -3.30
C TYR A 79 9.42 8.95 -4.59
N VAL A 80 8.98 8.48 -5.77
CA VAL A 80 9.53 8.87 -7.07
C VAL A 80 8.95 10.20 -7.58
N HIS A 81 7.90 10.73 -6.93
CA HIS A 81 7.33 12.03 -7.31
C HIS A 81 8.35 13.16 -7.10
N GLU A 82 8.40 14.12 -8.02
CA GLU A 82 9.38 15.23 -7.99
C GLU A 82 9.27 16.08 -6.72
N ASP A 83 8.05 16.40 -6.29
CA ASP A 83 7.81 17.14 -5.05
C ASP A 83 7.82 16.25 -3.78
N PHE A 84 8.17 14.96 -3.86
CA PHE A 84 8.11 14.08 -2.67
C PHE A 84 8.90 14.64 -1.49
N ASN A 85 10.15 15.04 -1.74
CA ASN A 85 11.04 15.60 -0.71
C ASN A 85 10.47 16.89 -0.11
N GLU A 86 9.84 17.73 -0.92
CA GLU A 86 9.21 18.98 -0.45
C GLU A 86 8.01 18.69 0.47
N ILE A 87 7.24 17.64 0.18
CA ILE A 87 6.08 17.25 0.99
C ILE A 87 6.49 16.60 2.31
N VAL A 88 7.57 15.81 2.32
CA VAL A 88 8.03 15.11 3.53
C VAL A 88 8.89 15.98 4.43
N ASP A 89 9.52 17.02 3.90
CA ASP A 89 10.29 18.02 4.65
C ASP A 89 9.36 19.00 5.39
N SER A 90 8.70 18.53 6.45
CA SER A 90 7.71 19.30 7.22
C SER A 90 7.65 18.85 8.68
N ASP A 91 7.30 19.77 9.57
CA ASP A 91 7.06 19.47 11.00
C ASP A 91 5.77 18.66 11.23
N MET A 92 4.92 18.55 10.21
CA MET A 92 3.68 17.77 10.27
C MET A 92 3.93 16.27 10.05
N GLU A 93 3.13 15.41 10.69
CA GLU A 93 3.32 13.97 10.59
C GLU A 93 3.11 13.43 9.16
N LYS A 94 4.08 12.64 8.68
CA LYS A 94 4.06 11.99 7.37
C LYS A 94 4.15 10.48 7.53
N TYR A 95 3.39 9.76 6.72
CA TYR A 95 3.37 8.30 6.72
C TYR A 95 3.68 7.80 5.32
N HIS A 96 4.63 6.88 5.21
CA HIS A 96 4.90 6.16 3.98
C HIS A 96 4.46 4.71 4.14
N ILE A 97 3.40 4.32 3.43
CA ILE A 97 2.79 3.00 3.54
C ILE A 97 3.35 2.10 2.44
N VAL A 98 3.96 1.00 2.86
CA VAL A 98 4.49 -0.03 1.98
C VAL A 98 3.85 -1.38 2.28
N ALA A 99 3.43 -2.07 1.21
CA ALA A 99 2.96 -3.44 1.35
C ALA A 99 4.17 -4.41 1.45
N PRO A 100 4.25 -5.26 2.48
CA PRO A 100 5.41 -6.14 2.68
C PRO A 100 5.54 -7.26 1.63
N ILE A 101 4.53 -7.40 0.77
CA ILE A 101 4.40 -8.46 -0.23
C ILE A 101 4.79 -8.03 -1.65
N HIS A 102 5.07 -6.75 -1.86
CA HIS A 102 5.47 -6.23 -3.17
C HIS A 102 6.93 -5.76 -3.12
N PRO A 103 7.83 -6.33 -3.94
CA PRO A 103 9.12 -5.68 -4.15
C PRO A 103 8.90 -4.28 -4.73
N PRO A 104 9.79 -3.31 -4.46
CA PRO A 104 9.73 -2.00 -5.09
C PRO A 104 9.62 -2.20 -6.60
N GLN A 105 8.60 -1.61 -7.24
CA GLN A 105 8.52 -1.67 -8.70
C GLN A 105 9.56 -0.67 -9.21
N THR A 106 10.63 -1.19 -9.79
CA THR A 106 11.63 -0.41 -10.55
C THR A 106 11.04 0.11 -11.84
#